data_AF-A0A660MK02-F1
#
_entry.id   AF-A0A660MK02-F1
#
_cell.length_a   1.000
_cell.length_b   1.000
_cell.length_c   1.000
_cell.angle_alpha   90.00
_cell.angle_beta   90.00
_cell.angle_gamma   90.00
#
_symmetry.space_group_name_H-M   'P 1'
#
loop_
_entity.id
_entity.type
_entity.pdbx_description
1 polymer ?
#
loop_
_entity_poly.entity_id
_entity_poly.type
_entity_poly.pdbx_seq_one_letter_code
_entity_poly.pdbx_strand_id
1 'polypeptide(L)'
;MKRDNPGSLWQQSRNFRRLGYIVFCLALLLLSSRFFTSGQQAPVSSTSPPAQYQAAAGNLAPAAVSPASVPLAAATISEQPLELPPNAKGLGTAETGNVPPHLPTLQNIVASADLGELAQYPPLQDPWGDTLNPGGGVPDRGYDTYYLDANEPDRPYLRRNHPFPAIWHNQSSYLNIPSENFAVYWIGRLEVPQTARYQFGVVQRGQGQARVSIDRRVIKKSDDAGIPDIELRRGSHIVEIEFLNNEAAQIGFYLTTRPTMPLYTAQNLADALKALNLPADTVVYAAITEYVDINSRSELHISADQRPYILFLPVGPRNWDIRTDNNPPQAVILYHKPSTIQIDGKEPPLLQWDQGIPYAALARLHDGTPDCYCTATSGTFKCNRGGFDDLGTFAAQVRTWTGYPLAGISFGRSHYHTTVPEIAVTRTNIEKSRRLSEQQMAEMREACRSTGSKGQRDVNTLMKGSKS
;
A
#
# COMPACT_ATOMS: atom_id res chain seq x y z
N MET A 1 52.53 -5.03 29.02
CA MET A 1 51.21 -4.51 29.47
C MET A 1 51.38 -3.08 29.96
N LYS A 2 51.02 -2.09 29.12
CA LYS A 2 50.82 -0.69 29.54
C LYS A 2 49.31 -0.50 29.75
N ARG A 3 48.91 0.07 30.89
CA ARG A 3 47.52 0.41 31.18
C ARG A 3 47.11 1.60 30.32
N ASP A 4 46.19 1.39 29.39
CA ASP A 4 45.61 2.47 28.59
C ASP A 4 44.65 3.29 29.45
N ASN A 5 44.93 4.59 29.51
CA ASN A 5 44.20 5.57 30.31
C ASN A 5 42.87 5.92 29.59
N PRO A 6 41.68 5.77 30.22
CA PRO A 6 40.39 5.91 29.53
C PRO A 6 40.14 7.30 28.89
N GLY A 7 40.81 8.36 29.38
CA GLY A 7 40.76 9.68 28.74
C GLY A 7 41.39 9.72 27.34
N SER A 8 42.35 8.85 27.05
CA SER A 8 42.98 8.72 25.72
C SER A 8 42.01 8.15 24.68
N LEU A 9 41.20 7.16 25.08
CA LEU A 9 40.23 6.49 24.21
C LEU A 9 39.06 7.41 23.82
N TRP A 10 38.68 8.35 24.70
CA TRP A 10 37.65 9.35 24.43
C TRP A 10 38.04 10.32 23.31
N GLN A 11 39.32 10.73 23.25
CA GLN A 11 39.78 11.65 22.20
C GLN A 11 40.03 10.95 20.86
N GLN A 12 40.56 9.72 20.87
CA GLN A 12 41.00 9.04 19.65
C GLN A 12 39.91 8.23 18.93
N SER A 13 38.88 7.73 19.63
CA SER A 13 37.87 6.86 19.04
C SER A 13 36.49 7.53 18.92
N ARG A 14 36.02 7.74 17.68
CA ARG A 14 34.62 8.16 17.42
C ARG A 14 33.62 7.13 17.94
N ASN A 15 33.97 5.84 17.91
CA ASN A 15 33.08 4.77 18.36
C ASN A 15 32.95 4.74 19.89
N PHE A 16 34.02 5.07 20.62
CA PHE A 16 33.98 5.14 22.08
C PHE A 16 33.14 6.34 22.58
N ARG A 17 33.22 7.48 21.89
CA ARG A 17 32.33 8.64 22.15
C ARG A 17 30.87 8.31 21.90
N ARG A 18 30.57 7.63 20.77
CA ARG A 18 29.21 7.17 20.47
C ARG A 18 28.66 6.25 21.55
N LEU A 19 29.47 5.31 22.04
CA LEU A 19 29.08 4.43 23.14
C LEU A 19 28.76 5.21 24.42
N GLY A 20 29.58 6.22 24.76
CA GLY A 20 29.33 7.09 25.91
C GLY A 20 28.02 7.89 25.79
N TYR A 21 27.71 8.44 24.61
CA TYR A 21 26.45 9.14 24.37
C TYR A 21 25.24 8.20 24.46
N ILE A 22 25.34 6.96 23.97
CA ILE A 22 24.26 5.97 24.05
C ILE A 22 23.96 5.61 25.51
N VAL A 23 24.99 5.38 26.32
CA VAL A 23 24.82 5.07 27.74
C VAL A 23 24.20 6.26 28.49
N PHE A 24 24.59 7.49 28.17
CA PHE A 24 24.02 8.69 28.76
C PHE A 24 22.54 8.88 28.37
N CYS A 25 22.17 8.68 27.10
CA CYS A 25 20.78 8.77 26.65
C CYS A 25 19.87 7.70 27.30
N LEU A 26 20.37 6.47 27.50
CA LEU A 26 19.64 5.41 28.19
C LEU A 26 19.38 5.74 29.66
N ALA A 27 20.35 6.36 30.34
CA ALA A 27 20.17 6.81 31.72
C ALA A 27 19.10 7.92 31.82
N LEU A 28 19.03 8.83 30.84
CA LEU A 28 18.07 9.92 30.79
C LEU A 28 16.64 9.44 30.50
N LEU A 29 16.49 8.44 29.63
CA LEU A 29 15.21 7.76 29.35
C LEU A 29 14.67 6.99 30.57
N LEU A 30 15.55 6.36 31.35
CA LEU A 30 15.14 5.69 32.58
C LEU A 30 14.67 6.67 33.65
N LEU A 31 15.23 7.89 33.70
CA LEU A 31 14.81 8.95 34.62
C LEU A 31 13.46 9.57 34.22
N SER A 32 13.16 9.74 32.92
CA SER A 32 11.87 10.31 32.47
C SER A 32 10.68 9.36 32.65
N SER A 33 10.91 8.05 32.62
CA SER A 33 9.87 7.04 32.83
C SER A 33 9.26 7.02 34.25
N ARG A 34 9.87 7.72 35.23
CA ARG A 34 9.37 7.80 36.61
C ARG A 34 8.49 9.01 36.92
N PHE A 35 8.28 9.91 35.95
CA PHE A 35 7.54 11.17 36.17
C PHE A 35 6.14 11.23 35.52
N PHE A 36 5.73 10.22 34.75
CA PHE A 36 4.43 10.20 34.06
C PHE A 36 3.50 9.10 34.59
N THR A 37 3.07 9.24 35.84
CA THR A 37 1.86 8.59 36.33
C THR A 37 1.21 9.48 37.39
N SER A 38 0.24 10.33 36.99
CA SER A 38 -0.84 10.86 37.85
C SER A 38 -1.81 11.78 37.09
N GLY A 39 -3.12 11.59 37.30
CA GLY A 39 -4.19 12.59 37.15
C GLY A 39 -5.10 12.41 35.93
N GLN A 40 -6.13 11.54 35.95
CA GLN A 40 -7.52 11.74 36.45
C GLN A 40 -8.42 12.71 35.68
N GLN A 41 -9.53 12.15 35.18
CA GLN A 41 -10.73 12.78 34.61
C GLN A 41 -11.60 13.47 35.67
N ALA A 42 -12.37 14.49 35.27
CA ALA A 42 -13.68 14.81 35.86
C ALA A 42 -14.64 15.47 34.82
N PRO A 43 -15.97 15.24 34.91
CA PRO A 43 -16.96 15.58 33.88
C PRO A 43 -17.81 16.83 34.22
N VAL A 44 -18.41 17.49 33.22
CA VAL A 44 -19.46 18.50 33.48
C VAL A 44 -20.58 18.50 32.42
N SER A 45 -21.72 17.99 32.87
CA SER A 45 -23.13 18.40 32.73
C SER A 45 -23.64 19.21 31.52
N SER A 46 -24.65 18.62 30.88
CA SER A 46 -25.63 19.20 29.96
C SER A 46 -26.75 19.97 30.68
N THR A 47 -27.20 21.08 30.08
CA THR A 47 -28.53 21.67 30.33
C THR A 47 -29.05 22.36 29.07
N SER A 48 -30.17 21.87 28.53
CA SER A 48 -31.04 22.58 27.59
C SER A 48 -32.25 23.15 28.34
N PRO A 49 -32.91 24.18 27.80
CA PRO A 49 -34.37 24.21 27.80
C PRO A 49 -35.02 24.65 26.46
N PRO A 50 -36.36 24.49 26.33
CA PRO A 50 -37.07 24.23 25.07
C PRO A 50 -38.05 25.34 24.62
N ALA A 51 -38.55 25.26 23.37
CA ALA A 51 -39.91 25.66 22.92
C ALA A 51 -40.02 25.44 21.40
N GLN A 52 -40.85 24.54 20.87
CA GLN A 52 -42.31 24.60 20.62
C GLN A 52 -42.74 25.34 19.33
N TYR A 53 -43.22 24.51 18.38
CA TYR A 53 -44.37 24.63 17.46
C TYR A 53 -44.62 25.90 16.63
N GLN A 54 -44.72 25.70 15.30
CA GLN A 54 -45.94 26.04 14.53
C GLN A 54 -45.99 25.36 13.15
N ALA A 55 -47.21 25.01 12.73
CA ALA A 55 -47.57 24.25 11.53
C ALA A 55 -48.34 25.10 10.52
N ALA A 56 -48.23 24.79 9.23
CA ALA A 56 -49.23 24.94 8.16
C ALA A 56 -48.67 24.27 6.88
N ALA A 57 -49.16 23.09 6.45
CA ALA A 57 -50.35 22.84 5.62
C ALA A 57 -50.22 23.30 4.15
N GLY A 58 -50.30 22.34 3.20
CA GLY A 58 -50.78 22.63 1.84
C GLY A 58 -50.18 21.84 0.66
N ASN A 59 -50.87 20.76 0.27
CA ASN A 59 -51.14 20.30 -1.11
C ASN A 59 -50.12 19.49 -1.95
N LEU A 60 -50.39 18.18 -1.99
CA LEU A 60 -50.79 17.34 -3.15
C LEU A 60 -50.04 17.46 -4.51
N ALA A 61 -49.49 16.29 -4.89
CA ALA A 61 -48.89 15.79 -6.14
C ALA A 61 -49.83 15.88 -7.40
N PRO A 62 -49.51 15.39 -8.64
CA PRO A 62 -48.48 14.39 -9.01
C PRO A 62 -47.77 14.44 -10.41
N ALA A 63 -46.71 13.61 -10.51
CA ALA A 63 -46.26 12.74 -11.61
C ALA A 63 -46.04 13.25 -13.07
N ALA A 64 -44.81 13.03 -13.59
CA ALA A 64 -44.46 11.98 -14.57
C ALA A 64 -43.45 12.38 -15.70
N VAL A 65 -42.67 11.37 -16.12
CA VAL A 65 -42.05 11.12 -17.45
C VAL A 65 -40.53 11.45 -17.64
N SER A 66 -39.73 10.38 -17.81
CA SER A 66 -38.35 10.29 -18.36
C SER A 66 -38.36 10.21 -19.91
N PRO A 67 -37.25 9.89 -20.63
CA PRO A 67 -35.83 10.28 -20.55
C PRO A 67 -35.34 10.91 -21.89
N ALA A 68 -34.13 11.48 -21.95
CA ALA A 68 -33.45 11.76 -23.21
C ALA A 68 -31.93 11.52 -23.12
N SER A 69 -31.46 10.68 -24.01
CA SER A 69 -30.08 10.26 -24.27
C SER A 69 -29.38 11.21 -25.24
N VAL A 70 -28.08 11.51 -25.01
CA VAL A 70 -27.14 12.03 -26.03
C VAL A 70 -25.70 11.55 -25.72
N PRO A 71 -24.85 11.25 -26.73
CA PRO A 71 -23.63 10.45 -26.60
C PRO A 71 -22.29 11.22 -26.67
N LEU A 72 -21.19 10.46 -26.47
CA LEU A 72 -19.80 10.61 -26.98
C LEU A 72 -18.98 11.88 -26.64
N ALA A 73 -17.82 11.70 -25.99
CA ALA A 73 -16.51 12.08 -26.54
C ALA A 73 -15.36 11.75 -25.57
N ALA A 74 -14.30 11.16 -26.12
CA ALA A 74 -13.01 10.96 -25.47
C ALA A 74 -12.34 12.31 -25.16
N ALA A 75 -11.78 12.45 -23.96
CA ALA A 75 -10.97 13.61 -23.58
C ALA A 75 -9.58 13.13 -23.12
N THR A 76 -8.60 13.41 -23.96
CA THR A 76 -7.16 13.32 -23.73
C THR A 76 -6.78 14.23 -22.55
N ILE A 77 -6.11 13.70 -21.52
CA ILE A 77 -5.59 14.50 -20.41
C ILE A 77 -4.23 15.05 -20.82
N SER A 78 -4.14 16.38 -20.98
CA SER A 78 -2.88 17.12 -21.12
C SER A 78 -2.48 17.63 -19.73
N GLU A 79 -1.26 17.31 -19.30
CA GLU A 79 -0.65 17.87 -18.09
C GLU A 79 -0.38 19.38 -18.27
N GLN A 80 -0.90 20.21 -17.38
CA GLN A 80 -0.48 21.61 -17.23
C GLN A 80 -0.40 21.97 -15.73
N PRO A 81 0.73 22.49 -15.23
CA PRO A 81 0.83 23.00 -13.86
C PRO A 81 0.14 24.37 -13.75
N LEU A 82 -0.72 24.56 -12.74
CA LEU A 82 -1.17 25.91 -12.37
C LEU A 82 -0.08 26.63 -11.58
N GLU A 83 0.48 27.69 -12.16
CA GLU A 83 1.29 28.69 -11.43
C GLU A 83 0.38 29.66 -10.66
N LEU A 84 0.76 29.96 -9.41
CA LEU A 84 0.16 30.99 -8.56
C LEU A 84 0.75 32.38 -8.89
N PRO A 85 -0.06 33.45 -9.07
CA PRO A 85 0.47 34.80 -9.20
C PRO A 85 0.83 35.41 -7.82
N PRO A 86 1.87 36.26 -7.73
CA PRO A 86 2.29 36.87 -6.47
C PRO A 86 1.53 38.18 -6.18
N ASN A 87 0.98 38.27 -4.97
CA ASN A 87 0.60 39.45 -4.17
C ASN A 87 0.25 40.79 -4.86
N ALA A 88 -1.00 41.24 -4.66
CA ALA A 88 -1.30 42.67 -4.45
C ALA A 88 -2.50 42.84 -3.49
N LYS A 89 -2.28 43.62 -2.42
CA LYS A 89 -3.28 44.12 -1.46
C LYS A 89 -4.28 45.06 -2.15
N GLY A 90 -5.54 45.06 -1.73
CA GLY A 90 -6.45 46.21 -1.91
C GLY A 90 -7.92 45.84 -2.11
N LEU A 91 -8.74 46.24 -1.15
CA LEU A 91 -10.20 46.12 -1.06
C LEU A 91 -10.94 46.59 -2.33
N GLY A 92 -11.92 45.82 -2.80
CA GLY A 92 -12.91 46.21 -3.79
C GLY A 92 -14.07 45.21 -3.81
N THR A 93 -15.23 45.67 -3.37
CA THR A 93 -16.51 44.94 -3.27
C THR A 93 -16.88 44.24 -4.58
N ALA A 94 -17.11 42.92 -4.52
CA ALA A 94 -17.73 42.16 -5.60
C ALA A 94 -19.11 41.65 -5.16
N GLU A 95 -20.07 41.95 -6.01
CA GLU A 95 -21.50 41.71 -5.89
C GLU A 95 -21.86 40.25 -5.69
N THR A 96 -22.97 40.08 -4.97
CA THR A 96 -23.73 38.86 -4.74
C THR A 96 -24.14 38.19 -6.06
N GLY A 97 -23.51 37.05 -6.38
CA GLY A 97 -23.91 36.16 -7.46
C GLY A 97 -24.05 34.72 -6.94
N ASN A 98 -25.28 34.33 -6.60
CA ASN A 98 -25.84 32.98 -6.46
C ASN A 98 -24.88 31.80 -6.27
N VAL A 99 -24.68 31.42 -5.00
CA VAL A 99 -24.18 30.09 -4.61
C VAL A 99 -25.33 29.07 -4.80
N PRO A 100 -25.15 27.96 -5.54
CA PRO A 100 -26.12 26.87 -5.57
C PRO A 100 -26.28 26.26 -4.16
N PRO A 101 -27.50 25.96 -3.70
CA PRO A 101 -27.71 25.52 -2.32
C PRO A 101 -27.25 24.07 -2.12
N HIS A 102 -26.48 23.87 -1.04
CA HIS A 102 -26.14 22.61 -0.37
C HIS A 102 -25.23 21.59 -1.09
N LEU A 103 -23.91 21.80 -0.93
CA LEU A 103 -23.01 20.67 -0.67
C LEU A 103 -23.32 20.09 0.72
N PRO A 104 -23.39 18.76 0.90
CA PRO A 104 -23.55 18.16 2.22
C PRO A 104 -22.32 18.46 3.08
N THR A 105 -22.52 19.12 4.22
CA THR A 105 -21.50 19.32 5.25
C THR A 105 -21.23 18.03 6.03
N LEU A 106 -19.99 17.83 6.49
CA LEU A 106 -19.54 16.67 7.30
C LEU A 106 -20.39 16.39 8.56
N GLN A 107 -21.19 17.36 9.01
CA GLN A 107 -22.06 17.25 10.19
C GLN A 107 -23.39 16.51 9.92
N ASN A 108 -23.80 16.31 8.66
CA ASN A 108 -25.10 15.71 8.32
C ASN A 108 -25.03 14.24 7.86
N ILE A 109 -23.98 13.50 8.22
CA ILE A 109 -23.69 12.24 7.56
C ILE A 109 -23.95 11.06 8.50
N VAL A 110 -25.03 10.36 8.15
CA VAL A 110 -25.53 9.06 8.63
C VAL A 110 -26.30 9.09 9.95
N ALA A 111 -27.63 8.93 9.87
CA ALA A 111 -28.45 8.56 11.02
C ALA A 111 -27.94 7.23 11.58
N SER A 112 -27.94 7.04 12.91
CA SER A 112 -27.36 5.83 13.54
C SER A 112 -27.88 4.50 12.98
N ALA A 113 -29.11 4.48 12.47
CA ALA A 113 -29.74 3.33 11.82
C ALA A 113 -29.07 2.91 10.49
N ASP A 114 -28.40 3.84 9.80
CA ASP A 114 -27.77 3.62 8.50
C ASP A 114 -26.32 3.12 8.61
N LEU A 115 -25.71 3.22 9.80
CA LEU A 115 -24.33 2.78 10.06
C LEU A 115 -24.14 1.25 10.08
N GLY A 116 -25.19 0.48 10.36
CA GLY A 116 -25.06 -0.98 10.47
C GLY A 116 -23.97 -1.41 11.47
N GLU A 117 -23.09 -2.33 11.07
CA GLU A 117 -21.96 -2.79 11.90
C GLU A 117 -21.01 -1.64 12.29
N LEU A 118 -20.90 -0.56 11.49
CA LEU A 118 -20.04 0.59 11.83
C LEU A 118 -20.44 1.25 13.15
N ALA A 119 -21.69 1.09 13.60
CA ALA A 119 -22.17 1.64 14.87
C ALA A 119 -21.45 1.07 16.10
N GLN A 120 -20.81 -0.11 15.99
CA GLN A 120 -20.05 -0.72 17.09
C GLN A 120 -18.67 -0.07 17.31
N TYR A 121 -18.17 0.67 16.31
CA TYR A 121 -16.88 1.34 16.37
C TYR A 121 -17.01 2.70 17.06
N PRO A 122 -15.98 3.15 17.80
CA PRO A 122 -16.05 4.42 18.49
C PRO A 122 -16.14 5.59 17.50
N PRO A 123 -16.84 6.68 17.85
CA PRO A 123 -16.87 7.88 17.02
C PRO A 123 -15.47 8.48 16.88
N LEU A 124 -15.20 9.07 15.72
CA LEU A 124 -13.97 9.83 15.49
C LEU A 124 -14.01 11.11 16.31
N GLN A 125 -13.03 11.27 17.21
CA GLN A 125 -12.84 12.45 18.05
C GLN A 125 -11.61 13.22 17.58
N ASP A 126 -11.70 14.54 17.58
CA ASP A 126 -10.64 15.47 17.16
C ASP A 126 -10.01 15.08 15.80
N PRO A 127 -10.83 14.98 14.73
CA PRO A 127 -10.33 14.64 13.41
C PRO A 127 -9.48 15.78 12.83
N TRP A 128 -8.41 15.44 12.11
CA TRP A 128 -7.62 16.45 11.38
C TRP A 128 -8.48 17.19 10.35
N GLY A 129 -9.53 16.55 9.85
CA GLY A 129 -10.51 17.15 8.95
C GLY A 129 -11.19 18.42 9.48
N ASP A 130 -11.36 18.57 10.79
CA ASP A 130 -12.00 19.76 11.36
C ASP A 130 -11.12 21.02 11.20
N THR A 131 -9.79 20.85 11.20
CA THR A 131 -8.81 21.92 10.95
C THR A 131 -8.46 22.04 9.47
N LEU A 132 -8.19 20.91 8.79
CA LEU A 132 -7.65 20.87 7.43
C LEU A 132 -8.74 20.98 6.35
N ASN A 133 -9.98 20.63 6.67
CA ASN A 133 -11.13 20.68 5.77
C ASN A 133 -12.37 21.29 6.47
N PRO A 134 -12.31 22.56 6.91
CA PRO A 134 -13.37 23.17 7.72
C PRO A 134 -14.69 23.35 6.96
N GLY A 135 -14.64 23.40 5.62
CA GLY A 135 -15.83 23.41 4.77
C GLY A 135 -16.50 22.04 4.62
N GLY A 136 -15.85 20.98 5.05
CA GLY A 136 -16.34 19.61 4.98
C GLY A 136 -16.52 19.07 3.57
N GLY A 137 -15.74 19.56 2.61
CA GLY A 137 -15.81 19.10 1.23
C GLY A 137 -15.27 17.68 1.10
N VAL A 138 -16.00 16.82 0.39
CA VAL A 138 -15.54 15.46 0.06
C VAL A 138 -15.55 15.34 -1.46
N PRO A 139 -14.45 14.93 -2.10
CA PRO A 139 -14.42 14.81 -3.55
C PRO A 139 -15.35 13.70 -4.04
N ASP A 140 -15.97 13.89 -5.20
CA ASP A 140 -16.82 12.88 -5.84
C ASP A 140 -16.01 11.68 -6.38
N ARG A 141 -14.70 11.87 -6.61
CA ARG A 141 -13.77 10.83 -7.07
C ARG A 141 -12.42 10.98 -6.38
N GLY A 142 -11.81 9.84 -6.06
CA GLY A 142 -10.51 9.79 -5.40
C GLY A 142 -10.55 10.37 -3.99
N TYR A 143 -9.41 10.89 -3.57
CA TYR A 143 -9.14 11.35 -2.22
C TYR A 143 -8.41 12.68 -2.27
N ASP A 144 -8.97 13.68 -1.60
CA ASP A 144 -8.25 14.90 -1.33
C ASP A 144 -7.21 14.59 -0.25
N THR A 145 -5.96 14.88 -0.59
CA THR A 145 -4.77 14.50 0.12
C THR A 145 -4.06 15.75 0.58
N TYR A 146 -3.83 15.87 1.88
CA TYR A 146 -3.19 16.99 2.54
C TYR A 146 -1.85 16.52 3.08
N TYR A 147 -0.76 17.02 2.49
CA TYR A 147 0.60 16.73 2.92
C TYR A 147 1.03 17.72 3.99
N LEU A 148 1.53 17.23 5.11
CA LEU A 148 1.81 18.00 6.32
C LEU A 148 3.25 17.73 6.80
N ASP A 149 3.87 18.75 7.37
CA ASP A 149 4.99 18.58 8.29
C ASP A 149 4.39 18.48 9.71
N ALA A 150 4.72 17.43 10.45
CA ALA A 150 4.23 17.21 11.80
C ALA A 150 4.66 18.31 12.79
N ASN A 151 5.65 19.12 12.45
CA ASN A 151 6.04 20.31 13.23
C ASN A 151 5.13 21.52 12.95
N GLU A 152 4.38 21.52 11.84
CA GLU A 152 3.42 22.56 11.44
C GLU A 152 2.06 21.92 11.07
N PRO A 153 1.41 21.17 11.98
CA PRO A 153 0.29 20.29 11.65
C PRO A 153 -0.96 21.03 11.15
N ASP A 154 -1.14 22.29 11.53
CA ASP A 154 -2.30 23.11 11.13
C ASP A 154 -2.13 23.78 9.77
N ARG A 155 -0.96 23.62 9.13
CA ARG A 155 -0.63 24.27 7.86
C ARG A 155 -0.28 23.21 6.81
N PRO A 156 -1.21 22.83 5.92
CA PRO A 156 -0.88 21.90 4.87
C PRO A 156 0.16 22.49 3.92
N TYR A 157 1.21 21.73 3.67
CA TYR A 157 2.25 22.07 2.70
C TYR A 157 1.66 22.09 1.30
N LEU A 158 0.83 21.08 0.99
CA LEU A 158 0.23 20.90 -0.32
C LEU A 158 -1.07 20.09 -0.21
N ARG A 159 -2.06 20.45 -1.03
CA ARG A 159 -3.28 19.65 -1.26
C ARG A 159 -3.30 19.15 -2.70
N ARG A 160 -3.62 17.86 -2.91
CA ARG A 160 -3.84 17.25 -4.23
C ARG A 160 -4.97 16.24 -4.17
N ASN A 161 -5.58 15.93 -5.32
CA ASN A 161 -6.50 14.81 -5.42
C ASN A 161 -5.76 13.58 -5.98
N HIS A 162 -5.89 12.43 -5.32
CA HIS A 162 -5.27 11.17 -5.70
C HIS A 162 -6.33 10.07 -5.85
N PRO A 163 -6.18 9.13 -6.79
CA PRO A 163 -7.16 8.05 -6.95
C PRO A 163 -7.20 7.07 -5.76
N PHE A 164 -6.11 7.00 -4.97
CA PHE A 164 -5.97 6.05 -3.87
C PHE A 164 -5.36 6.72 -2.64
N PRO A 165 -5.74 6.27 -1.43
CA PRO A 165 -5.11 6.71 -0.19
C PRO A 165 -3.80 5.95 0.02
N ALA A 166 -2.76 6.40 -0.67
CA ALA A 166 -1.47 5.73 -0.72
C ALA A 166 -0.33 6.74 -0.80
N ILE A 167 0.78 6.41 -0.15
CA ILE A 167 2.06 7.07 -0.35
C ILE A 167 3.21 6.07 -0.17
N TRP A 168 4.10 6.02 -1.15
CA TRP A 168 5.27 5.16 -1.13
C TRP A 168 6.51 5.92 -1.61
N HIS A 169 7.46 6.14 -0.71
CA HIS A 169 8.65 6.91 -1.01
C HIS A 169 9.86 6.39 -0.24
N ASN A 170 10.91 6.00 -0.94
CA ASN A 170 12.10 5.36 -0.35
C ASN A 170 13.29 6.33 -0.26
N GLN A 171 13.05 7.56 0.19
CA GLN A 171 14.11 8.53 0.47
C GLN A 171 13.81 9.24 1.79
N SER A 172 14.81 9.89 2.36
CA SER A 172 14.72 10.53 3.67
C SER A 172 13.89 11.83 3.69
N SER A 173 13.44 12.33 2.55
CA SER A 173 12.53 13.47 2.48
C SER A 173 11.64 13.43 1.25
N TYR A 174 10.44 14.00 1.38
CA TYR A 174 9.50 14.21 0.29
C TYR A 174 8.87 15.59 0.43
N LEU A 175 8.75 16.35 -0.67
CA LEU A 175 8.24 17.74 -0.65
C LEU A 175 8.99 18.65 0.33
N ASN A 176 10.30 18.43 0.50
CA ASN A 176 11.16 19.12 1.48
C ASN A 176 10.79 18.88 2.95
N ILE A 177 9.91 17.91 3.24
CA ILE A 177 9.58 17.47 4.60
C ILE A 177 10.45 16.25 4.91
N PRO A 178 11.22 16.24 6.02
CA PRO A 178 11.91 15.05 6.49
C PRO A 178 10.93 13.89 6.69
N SER A 179 11.30 12.67 6.30
CA SER A 179 10.38 11.53 6.33
C SER A 179 9.85 11.25 7.73
N GLU A 180 10.70 11.39 8.75
CA GLU A 180 10.32 11.22 10.15
C GLU A 180 9.28 12.22 10.66
N ASN A 181 9.09 13.35 9.96
CA ASN A 181 8.10 14.37 10.28
C ASN A 181 6.92 14.35 9.31
N PHE A 182 6.89 13.42 8.36
CA PHE A 182 5.90 13.43 7.30
C PHE A 182 4.55 12.96 7.81
N ALA A 183 3.51 13.76 7.60
CA ALA A 183 2.14 13.42 7.92
C ALA A 183 1.22 13.64 6.71
N VAL A 184 0.15 12.86 6.63
CA VAL A 184 -0.82 12.95 5.54
C VAL A 184 -2.23 12.74 6.07
N TYR A 185 -3.14 13.57 5.58
CA TYR A 185 -4.57 13.37 5.74
C TYR A 185 -5.23 13.11 4.38
N TRP A 186 -6.02 12.06 4.29
CA TRP A 186 -6.86 11.75 3.13
C TRP A 186 -8.33 11.82 3.52
N ILE A 187 -9.14 12.40 2.62
CA ILE A 187 -10.60 12.32 2.68
C ILE A 187 -11.18 12.02 1.31
N GLY A 188 -12.11 11.06 1.24
CA GLY A 188 -12.73 10.64 -0.02
C GLY A 188 -14.00 9.83 0.20
N ARG A 189 -14.57 9.36 -0.91
CA ARG A 189 -15.73 8.46 -0.92
C ARG A 189 -15.32 7.03 -1.25
N LEU A 190 -15.78 6.09 -0.43
CA LEU A 190 -15.78 4.67 -0.73
C LEU A 190 -17.17 4.29 -1.23
N GLU A 191 -17.25 3.92 -2.50
CA GLU A 191 -18.47 3.37 -3.08
C GLU A 191 -18.54 1.86 -2.79
N VAL A 192 -19.55 1.46 -2.03
CA VAL A 192 -19.84 0.09 -1.67
C VAL A 192 -20.95 -0.42 -2.58
N PRO A 193 -20.64 -1.24 -3.60
CA PRO A 193 -21.62 -1.63 -4.61
C PRO A 193 -22.68 -2.60 -4.07
N GLN A 194 -22.36 -3.35 -3.02
CA GLN A 194 -23.27 -4.30 -2.39
C GLN A 194 -22.98 -4.42 -0.90
N THR A 195 -24.05 -4.65 -0.12
CA THR A 195 -23.93 -4.97 1.30
C THR A 195 -23.24 -6.32 1.45
N ALA A 196 -22.06 -6.34 2.07
CA ALA A 196 -21.27 -7.55 2.27
C ALA A 196 -20.22 -7.31 3.37
N ARG A 197 -19.53 -8.37 3.78
CA ARG A 197 -18.30 -8.25 4.57
C ARG A 197 -17.13 -7.89 3.65
N TYR A 198 -16.32 -6.92 4.06
CA TYR A 198 -15.18 -6.39 3.31
C TYR A 198 -13.88 -6.66 4.05
N GLN A 199 -12.88 -7.12 3.30
CA GLN A 199 -11.49 -7.25 3.72
C GLN A 199 -10.72 -5.97 3.41
N PHE A 200 -9.81 -5.61 4.31
CA PHE A 200 -8.96 -4.43 4.16
C PHE A 200 -7.49 -4.81 3.98
N GLY A 201 -6.87 -4.21 2.97
CA GLY A 201 -5.43 -4.25 2.76
C GLY A 201 -4.82 -2.99 3.34
N VAL A 202 -4.08 -3.12 4.43
CA VAL A 202 -3.31 -2.02 5.02
C VAL A 202 -1.83 -2.37 4.99
N VAL A 203 -1.03 -1.46 4.45
CA VAL A 203 0.43 -1.51 4.57
C VAL A 203 0.88 -0.21 5.24
N GLN A 204 1.70 -0.36 6.27
CA GLN A 204 2.33 0.74 6.97
C GLN A 204 3.79 0.36 7.20
N ARG A 205 4.73 1.21 6.78
CA ARG A 205 6.17 0.99 7.01
C ARG A 205 6.60 1.61 8.33
N GLY A 206 7.62 1.00 8.94
CA GLY A 206 8.20 1.48 10.20
C GLY A 206 7.21 1.39 11.36
N GLN A 207 7.34 2.31 12.31
CA GLN A 207 6.49 2.40 13.49
C GLN A 207 5.39 3.45 13.32
N GLY A 208 5.04 3.81 12.08
CA GLY A 208 4.11 4.90 11.78
C GLY A 208 2.77 4.74 12.52
N GLN A 209 1.98 5.79 12.58
CA GLN A 209 0.68 5.76 13.22
C GLN A 209 -0.37 6.12 12.19
N ALA A 210 -1.42 5.30 12.10
CA ALA A 210 -2.53 5.57 11.20
C ALA A 210 -3.87 5.35 11.87
N ARG A 211 -4.74 6.36 11.80
CA ARG A 211 -6.15 6.29 12.19
C ARG A 211 -7.00 6.27 10.92
N VAL A 212 -7.88 5.27 10.80
CA VAL A 212 -8.79 5.13 9.66
C VAL A 212 -10.21 5.12 10.18
N SER A 213 -11.07 5.92 9.56
CA SER A 213 -12.49 5.94 9.87
C SER A 213 -13.35 5.86 8.61
N ILE A 214 -14.53 5.27 8.78
CA ILE A 214 -15.60 5.25 7.78
C ILE A 214 -16.83 5.85 8.44
N ASP A 215 -17.46 6.86 7.82
CA ASP A 215 -18.61 7.59 8.35
C ASP A 215 -18.42 8.04 9.81
N ARG A 216 -17.27 8.66 10.09
CA ARG A 216 -16.87 9.11 11.44
C ARG A 216 -16.84 7.98 12.48
N ARG A 217 -16.60 6.73 12.09
CA ARG A 217 -16.42 5.58 12.97
C ARG A 217 -15.03 4.99 12.80
N VAL A 218 -14.25 4.93 13.87
CA VAL A 218 -12.83 4.55 13.84
C VAL A 218 -12.70 3.03 13.71
N ILE A 219 -12.40 2.56 12.51
CA ILE A 219 -12.20 1.14 12.19
C ILE A 219 -10.75 0.69 12.35
N LYS A 220 -9.81 1.65 12.44
CA LYS A 220 -8.41 1.44 12.79
C LYS A 220 -7.93 2.51 13.76
N LYS A 221 -7.40 2.10 14.91
CA LYS A 221 -6.65 2.99 15.81
C LYS A 221 -5.18 3.09 15.38
N SER A 222 -4.51 4.13 15.86
CA SER A 222 -3.12 4.46 15.52
C SER A 222 -2.16 3.29 15.71
N ASP A 223 -2.34 2.50 16.77
CA ASP A 223 -1.49 1.38 17.20
C ASP A 223 -1.96 0.00 16.72
N ASP A 224 -3.15 -0.09 16.12
CA ASP A 224 -3.68 -1.36 15.63
C ASP A 224 -2.83 -1.92 14.47
N ALA A 225 -2.54 -3.22 14.50
CA ALA A 225 -1.75 -3.87 13.44
C ALA A 225 -2.47 -3.99 12.09
N GLY A 226 -3.80 -3.81 12.05
CA GLY A 226 -4.62 -3.96 10.86
C GLY A 226 -6.05 -3.49 11.06
N ILE A 227 -6.92 -3.84 10.12
CA ILE A 227 -8.36 -3.53 10.15
C ILE A 227 -9.10 -4.86 10.10
N PRO A 228 -10.08 -5.10 11.00
CA PRO A 228 -10.90 -6.30 10.94
C PRO A 228 -11.80 -6.30 9.69
N ASP A 229 -12.21 -7.49 9.27
CA ASP A 229 -13.24 -7.63 8.23
C ASP A 229 -14.59 -7.13 8.77
N ILE A 230 -15.20 -6.16 8.10
CA ILE A 230 -16.45 -5.50 8.55
C ILE A 230 -17.54 -5.58 7.49
N GLU A 231 -18.79 -5.71 7.91
CA GLU A 231 -19.92 -5.48 7.01
C GLU A 231 -20.03 -4.00 6.66
N LEU A 232 -19.99 -3.70 5.36
CA LEU A 232 -20.34 -2.40 4.81
C LEU A 232 -21.65 -2.53 4.06
N ARG A 233 -22.56 -1.59 4.27
CA ARG A 233 -23.83 -1.54 3.54
C ARG A 233 -23.61 -0.96 2.16
N ARG A 234 -24.44 -1.34 1.19
CA ARG A 234 -24.44 -0.70 -0.13
C ARG A 234 -24.65 0.81 0.02
N GLY A 235 -23.78 1.61 -0.61
CA GLY A 235 -23.89 3.07 -0.57
C GLY A 235 -22.55 3.78 -0.73
N SER A 236 -22.59 5.09 -0.63
CA SER A 236 -21.41 5.96 -0.62
C SER A 236 -21.05 6.27 0.83
N HIS A 237 -19.85 5.91 1.24
CA HIS A 237 -19.33 6.11 2.59
C HIS A 237 -18.19 7.10 2.58
N ILE A 238 -18.08 7.94 3.60
CA ILE A 238 -16.92 8.84 3.75
C ILE A 238 -15.80 8.08 4.42
N VAL A 239 -14.60 8.18 3.86
CA VAL A 239 -13.39 7.64 4.45
C VAL A 239 -12.46 8.79 4.83
N GLU A 240 -12.03 8.81 6.09
CA GLU A 240 -10.99 9.72 6.57
C GLU A 240 -9.82 8.91 7.10
N ILE A 241 -8.60 9.30 6.70
CA ILE A 241 -7.36 8.62 7.07
C ILE A 241 -6.37 9.68 7.52
N GLU A 242 -5.81 9.47 8.70
CA GLU A 242 -4.74 10.30 9.25
C GLU A 242 -3.52 9.40 9.43
N PHE A 243 -2.40 9.82 8.86
CA PHE A 243 -1.15 9.08 8.94
C PHE A 243 -0.02 9.99 9.39
N LEU A 244 0.73 9.52 10.38
CA LEU A 244 1.98 10.12 10.84
C LEU A 244 3.09 9.11 10.63
N ASN A 245 4.06 9.45 9.79
CA ASN A 245 5.27 8.66 9.64
C ASN A 245 6.21 8.90 10.82
N ASN A 246 7.08 7.93 11.09
CA ASN A 246 8.14 8.08 12.09
C ASN A 246 9.43 7.34 11.69
N GLU A 247 9.59 7.09 10.41
CA GLU A 247 10.75 6.43 9.82
C GLU A 247 11.58 7.46 9.04
N ALA A 248 12.88 7.55 9.33
CA ALA A 248 13.73 8.58 8.76
C ALA A 248 14.16 8.29 7.31
N ALA A 249 14.12 7.02 6.88
CA ALA A 249 14.64 6.61 5.59
C ALA A 249 13.58 6.50 4.48
N GLN A 250 12.29 6.51 4.83
CA GLN A 250 11.20 6.19 3.90
C GLN A 250 9.83 6.56 4.49
N ILE A 251 8.85 6.67 3.58
CA ILE A 251 7.43 6.87 3.86
C ILE A 251 6.67 5.71 3.20
N GLY A 252 5.76 5.08 3.93
CA GLY A 252 4.96 3.99 3.38
C GLY A 252 3.62 3.84 4.07
N PHE A 253 2.55 4.20 3.36
CA PHE A 253 1.17 3.93 3.75
C PHE A 253 0.36 3.52 2.52
N TYR A 254 -0.53 2.53 2.68
CA TYR A 254 -1.45 2.09 1.65
C TYR A 254 -2.70 1.52 2.30
N LEU A 255 -3.87 1.97 1.84
CA LEU A 255 -5.17 1.39 2.19
C LEU A 255 -5.94 1.00 0.92
N THR A 256 -6.51 -0.20 0.93
CA THR A 256 -7.49 -0.68 -0.04
C THR A 256 -8.50 -1.59 0.63
N THR A 257 -9.61 -1.86 -0.05
CA THR A 257 -10.69 -2.72 0.44
C THR A 257 -11.34 -3.49 -0.69
N ARG A 258 -11.87 -4.67 -0.39
CA ARG A 258 -12.65 -5.49 -1.33
C ARG A 258 -13.67 -6.35 -0.57
N PRO A 259 -14.76 -6.80 -1.22
CA PRO A 259 -15.62 -7.83 -0.63
C PRO A 259 -14.81 -9.08 -0.27
N THR A 260 -15.15 -9.73 0.83
CA THR A 260 -14.55 -11.01 1.22
C THR A 260 -14.75 -12.04 0.10
N MET A 261 -13.65 -12.65 -0.36
CA MET A 261 -13.67 -13.67 -1.42
C MET A 261 -13.26 -15.03 -0.86
N PRO A 262 -13.64 -16.14 -1.52
CA PRO A 262 -13.12 -17.47 -1.18
C PRO A 262 -11.60 -17.50 -1.29
N LEU A 263 -10.97 -18.10 -0.28
CA LEU A 263 -9.52 -18.30 -0.23
C LEU A 263 -9.15 -19.67 -0.80
N TYR A 264 -8.31 -19.69 -1.83
CA TYR A 264 -7.84 -20.89 -2.51
C TYR A 264 -6.42 -21.25 -2.08
N THR A 265 -6.22 -22.52 -1.76
CA THR A 265 -4.93 -23.13 -1.48
C THR A 265 -4.29 -23.68 -2.76
N ALA A 266 -3.03 -24.09 -2.65
CA ALA A 266 -2.34 -24.84 -3.70
C ALA A 266 -3.10 -26.08 -4.20
N GLN A 267 -3.95 -26.70 -3.37
CA GLN A 267 -4.68 -27.93 -3.71
C GLN A 267 -5.99 -27.68 -4.45
N ASN A 268 -6.69 -26.58 -4.19
CA ASN A 268 -8.03 -26.33 -4.74
C ASN A 268 -8.07 -25.23 -5.81
N LEU A 269 -6.98 -24.46 -5.97
CA LEU A 269 -6.89 -23.42 -7.00
C LEU A 269 -7.02 -23.98 -8.41
N ALA A 270 -6.38 -25.12 -8.70
CA ALA A 270 -6.48 -25.78 -10.01
C ALA A 270 -7.92 -26.21 -10.33
N ASP A 271 -8.65 -26.74 -9.35
CA ASP A 271 -10.05 -27.14 -9.53
C ASP A 271 -10.96 -25.93 -9.75
N ALA A 272 -10.72 -24.83 -9.03
CA ALA A 272 -11.44 -23.58 -9.21
C ALA A 272 -11.24 -22.99 -10.61
N LEU A 273 -10.00 -23.00 -11.12
CA LEU A 273 -9.70 -22.55 -12.49
C LEU A 273 -10.30 -23.49 -13.54
N LYS A 274 -10.25 -24.80 -13.30
CA LYS A 274 -10.86 -25.80 -14.18
C LYS A 274 -12.37 -25.60 -14.29
N ALA A 275 -13.04 -25.23 -13.21
CA ALA A 275 -14.48 -24.96 -13.19
C ALA A 275 -14.88 -23.75 -14.07
N LEU A 276 -13.93 -22.87 -14.41
CA LEU A 276 -14.16 -21.76 -15.34
C LEU A 276 -14.23 -22.21 -16.82
N ASN A 277 -13.93 -23.48 -17.13
CA ASN A 277 -13.94 -24.05 -18.48
C ASN A 277 -13.10 -23.22 -19.49
N LEU A 278 -11.88 -22.86 -19.08
CA LEU A 278 -10.98 -22.03 -19.89
C LEU A 278 -10.55 -22.77 -21.18
N PRO A 279 -10.19 -22.03 -22.26
CA PRO A 279 -9.65 -22.61 -23.48
C PRO A 279 -8.46 -23.54 -23.22
N ALA A 280 -8.34 -24.62 -24.02
CA ALA A 280 -7.33 -25.66 -23.82
C ALA A 280 -5.87 -25.16 -23.99
N ASP A 281 -5.68 -24.09 -24.75
CA ASP A 281 -4.40 -23.42 -24.99
C ASP A 281 -4.10 -22.30 -23.98
N THR A 282 -4.91 -22.18 -22.92
CA THR A 282 -4.70 -21.17 -21.87
C THR A 282 -3.35 -21.33 -21.19
N VAL A 283 -2.64 -20.21 -21.00
CA VAL A 283 -1.35 -20.15 -20.31
C VAL A 283 -1.40 -19.25 -19.08
N VAL A 284 -0.37 -19.31 -18.24
CA VAL A 284 -0.19 -18.38 -17.12
C VAL A 284 0.90 -17.37 -17.44
N TYR A 285 0.63 -16.09 -17.18
CA TYR A 285 1.64 -15.05 -17.08
C TYR A 285 1.76 -14.59 -15.64
N ALA A 286 2.97 -14.60 -15.08
CA ALA A 286 3.23 -14.15 -13.71
C ALA A 286 3.86 -12.75 -13.69
N ALA A 287 3.27 -11.82 -12.95
CA ALA A 287 3.87 -10.50 -12.71
C ALA A 287 4.21 -10.35 -11.23
N ILE A 288 5.51 -10.40 -10.93
CA ILE A 288 6.06 -10.37 -9.58
C ILE A 288 6.83 -9.05 -9.39
N THR A 289 6.09 -7.94 -9.40
CA THR A 289 6.67 -6.59 -9.50
C THR A 289 7.30 -6.10 -8.19
N GLU A 290 8.54 -5.62 -8.27
CA GLU A 290 9.26 -5.04 -7.13
C GLU A 290 8.91 -3.56 -6.93
N TYR A 291 8.87 -2.78 -8.01
CA TYR A 291 8.65 -1.33 -7.93
C TYR A 291 7.17 -0.94 -8.01
N VAL A 292 6.85 0.16 -7.31
CA VAL A 292 5.57 0.87 -7.36
C VAL A 292 5.84 2.36 -7.49
N ASP A 293 4.87 3.10 -8.04
CA ASP A 293 4.89 4.55 -7.99
C ASP A 293 4.52 5.07 -6.59
N ILE A 294 4.49 6.40 -6.45
CA ILE A 294 4.16 7.05 -5.18
C ILE A 294 2.77 6.67 -4.64
N ASN A 295 1.82 6.32 -5.50
CA ASN A 295 0.48 5.90 -5.10
C ASN A 295 0.40 4.38 -4.87
N SER A 296 1.53 3.71 -4.66
CA SER A 296 1.63 2.24 -4.59
C SER A 296 1.05 1.55 -5.84
N ARG A 297 1.15 2.18 -7.02
CA ARG A 297 0.65 1.60 -8.27
C ARG A 297 1.74 0.82 -9.00
N SER A 298 1.37 -0.33 -9.55
CA SER A 298 2.14 -1.07 -10.56
C SER A 298 1.31 -1.17 -11.83
N GLU A 299 1.85 -0.63 -12.91
CA GLU A 299 1.24 -0.67 -14.23
C GLU A 299 1.79 -1.84 -15.02
N LEU A 300 0.91 -2.70 -15.52
CA LEU A 300 1.23 -3.86 -16.33
C LEU A 300 0.71 -3.65 -17.74
N HIS A 301 1.61 -3.76 -18.72
CA HIS A 301 1.23 -3.82 -20.12
C HIS A 301 1.40 -5.25 -20.62
N ILE A 302 0.30 -5.92 -20.95
CA ILE A 302 0.33 -7.30 -21.40
C ILE A 302 0.66 -7.32 -22.89
N SER A 303 1.90 -7.69 -23.23
CA SER A 303 2.31 -7.88 -24.63
C SER A 303 1.74 -9.22 -25.10
N ALA A 304 0.58 -9.15 -25.75
CA ALA A 304 -0.17 -10.32 -26.15
C ALA A 304 0.53 -11.06 -27.30
N ASP A 305 0.76 -12.36 -27.13
CA ASP A 305 0.86 -13.32 -28.23
C ASP A 305 -0.51 -13.91 -28.61
N GLN A 306 -1.57 -13.20 -28.23
CA GLN A 306 -3.00 -13.48 -28.50
C GLN A 306 -3.54 -14.77 -27.85
N ARG A 307 -2.74 -15.51 -27.09
CA ARG A 307 -3.24 -16.69 -26.37
C ARG A 307 -4.19 -16.28 -25.25
N PRO A 308 -5.24 -17.07 -24.96
CA PRO A 308 -5.98 -16.96 -23.71
C PRO A 308 -5.01 -17.14 -22.52
N TYR A 309 -5.15 -16.32 -21.48
CA TYR A 309 -4.23 -16.39 -20.36
C TYR A 309 -4.88 -16.11 -19.01
N ILE A 310 -4.23 -16.65 -17.98
CA ILE A 310 -4.47 -16.32 -16.58
C ILE A 310 -3.35 -15.38 -16.14
N LEU A 311 -3.71 -14.26 -15.51
CA LEU A 311 -2.73 -13.37 -14.91
C LEU A 311 -2.52 -13.75 -13.44
N PHE A 312 -1.28 -14.02 -13.07
CA PHE A 312 -0.90 -14.38 -11.71
C PHE A 312 -0.12 -13.26 -11.04
N LEU A 313 -0.69 -12.68 -9.98
CA LEU A 313 -0.15 -11.54 -9.22
C LEU A 313 0.14 -11.98 -7.77
N PRO A 314 1.25 -12.71 -7.53
CA PRO A 314 1.53 -13.38 -6.26
C PRO A 314 2.21 -12.49 -5.21
N VAL A 315 2.25 -11.18 -5.42
CA VAL A 315 2.95 -10.22 -4.54
C VAL A 315 1.99 -9.46 -3.65
N GLY A 316 2.55 -8.81 -2.63
CA GLY A 316 1.82 -8.06 -1.64
C GLY A 316 0.91 -6.94 -2.20
N PRO A 317 0.04 -6.39 -1.32
CA PRO A 317 -0.96 -5.38 -1.63
C PRO A 317 -0.44 -4.20 -2.44
N ARG A 318 -1.13 -3.85 -3.53
CA ARG A 318 -0.85 -2.65 -4.35
C ARG A 318 -2.03 -2.28 -5.26
N ASN A 319 -1.93 -1.14 -5.92
CA ASN A 319 -2.86 -0.72 -6.97
C ASN A 319 -2.38 -1.24 -8.32
N TRP A 320 -3.03 -2.26 -8.86
CA TRP A 320 -2.70 -2.77 -10.20
C TRP A 320 -3.47 -2.00 -11.26
N ASP A 321 -2.74 -1.52 -12.26
CA ASP A 321 -3.29 -0.91 -13.47
C ASP A 321 -2.86 -1.75 -14.67
N ILE A 322 -3.78 -2.48 -15.27
CA ILE A 322 -3.48 -3.53 -16.25
C ILE A 322 -4.05 -3.11 -17.60
N ARG A 323 -3.15 -2.98 -18.58
CA ARG A 323 -3.41 -2.68 -19.98
C ARG A 323 -3.29 -3.95 -20.80
N THR A 324 -4.33 -4.33 -21.52
CA THR A 324 -4.48 -5.66 -22.14
C THR A 324 -4.56 -5.64 -23.66
N ASP A 325 -4.53 -4.46 -24.30
CA ASP A 325 -4.58 -4.30 -25.75
C ASP A 325 -5.72 -5.10 -26.42
N ASN A 326 -6.90 -5.09 -25.79
CA ASN A 326 -8.12 -5.83 -26.19
C ASN A 326 -8.07 -7.36 -26.01
N ASN A 327 -7.08 -7.89 -25.29
CA ASN A 327 -7.03 -9.29 -24.87
C ASN A 327 -7.07 -9.40 -23.35
N PRO A 328 -8.22 -9.18 -22.69
CA PRO A 328 -8.31 -9.26 -21.23
C PRO A 328 -8.04 -10.69 -20.71
N PRO A 329 -7.48 -10.84 -19.50
CA PRO A 329 -7.22 -12.15 -18.92
C PRO A 329 -8.52 -12.94 -18.73
N GLN A 330 -8.42 -14.26 -18.82
CA GLN A 330 -9.56 -15.15 -18.56
C GLN A 330 -9.85 -15.30 -17.06
N ALA A 331 -8.83 -15.10 -16.22
CA ALA A 331 -8.92 -15.05 -14.76
C ALA A 331 -7.69 -14.31 -14.20
N VAL A 332 -7.83 -13.76 -12.99
CA VAL A 332 -6.72 -13.17 -12.25
C VAL A 332 -6.57 -13.86 -10.90
N ILE A 333 -5.38 -14.38 -10.63
CA ILE A 333 -5.01 -14.97 -9.35
C ILE A 333 -4.25 -13.91 -8.55
N LEU A 334 -4.75 -13.57 -7.38
CA LEU A 334 -4.25 -12.49 -6.52
C LEU A 334 -3.73 -13.05 -5.20
N TYR A 335 -2.70 -12.42 -4.65
CA TYR A 335 -2.32 -12.64 -3.26
C TYR A 335 -3.50 -12.40 -2.29
N HIS A 336 -3.53 -13.13 -1.17
CA HIS A 336 -4.66 -13.10 -0.26
C HIS A 336 -4.91 -11.75 0.41
N LYS A 337 -3.92 -10.87 0.49
CA LYS A 337 -4.17 -9.53 1.02
C LYS A 337 -4.81 -8.65 -0.07
N PRO A 338 -5.84 -7.86 0.27
CA PRO A 338 -6.53 -7.01 -0.70
C PRO A 338 -5.59 -6.13 -1.51
N SER A 339 -5.89 -6.01 -2.80
CA SER A 339 -5.24 -5.14 -3.77
C SER A 339 -6.34 -4.50 -4.61
N THR A 340 -6.10 -3.31 -5.14
CA THR A 340 -6.98 -2.72 -6.14
C THR A 340 -6.60 -3.25 -7.52
N ILE A 341 -7.59 -3.60 -8.34
CA ILE A 341 -7.40 -4.09 -9.71
C ILE A 341 -8.16 -3.18 -10.65
N GLN A 342 -7.45 -2.50 -11.54
CA GLN A 342 -8.01 -1.81 -12.69
C GLN A 342 -7.52 -2.53 -13.94
N ILE A 343 -8.44 -3.04 -14.75
CA ILE A 343 -8.16 -3.76 -16.00
C ILE A 343 -8.98 -3.09 -17.09
N ASP A 344 -8.37 -2.84 -18.25
CA ASP A 344 -9.11 -2.43 -19.44
C ASP A 344 -9.91 -3.59 -20.06
N GLY A 345 -11.11 -3.28 -20.56
CA GLY A 345 -11.99 -4.28 -21.16
C GLY A 345 -12.88 -5.00 -20.14
N LYS A 346 -13.09 -6.31 -20.34
CA LYS A 346 -14.03 -7.11 -19.55
C LYS A 346 -13.41 -7.49 -18.20
N GLU A 347 -14.17 -7.26 -17.12
CA GLU A 347 -13.75 -7.71 -15.78
C GLU A 347 -13.65 -9.23 -15.69
N PRO A 348 -12.47 -9.78 -15.34
CA PRO A 348 -12.26 -11.21 -15.18
C PRO A 348 -12.67 -11.71 -13.80
N PRO A 349 -12.94 -13.01 -13.63
CA PRO A 349 -13.00 -13.64 -12.32
C PRO A 349 -11.71 -13.42 -11.54
N LEU A 350 -11.84 -13.02 -10.27
CA LEU A 350 -10.73 -12.85 -9.33
C LEU A 350 -10.68 -14.05 -8.37
N LEU A 351 -9.52 -14.67 -8.24
CA LEU A 351 -9.28 -15.80 -7.34
C LEU A 351 -8.23 -15.42 -6.30
N GLN A 352 -8.58 -15.55 -5.02
CA GLN A 352 -7.68 -15.22 -3.91
C GLN A 352 -6.81 -16.43 -3.56
N TRP A 353 -5.50 -16.28 -3.66
CA TRP A 353 -4.53 -17.33 -3.36
C TRP A 353 -3.91 -17.12 -1.99
N ASP A 354 -3.96 -18.16 -1.16
CA ASP A 354 -3.53 -18.14 0.24
C ASP A 354 -2.02 -17.96 0.41
N GLN A 355 -1.24 -18.50 -0.50
CA GLN A 355 0.20 -18.32 -0.52
C GLN A 355 0.57 -17.00 -1.20
N GLY A 356 1.78 -16.54 -0.94
CA GLY A 356 2.44 -15.49 -1.70
C GLY A 356 3.80 -15.97 -2.16
N ILE A 357 4.39 -15.25 -3.11
CA ILE A 357 5.80 -15.45 -3.44
C ILE A 357 6.62 -14.45 -2.64
N PRO A 358 7.54 -14.90 -1.77
CA PRO A 358 8.38 -13.99 -1.02
C PRO A 358 9.29 -13.20 -1.97
N TYR A 359 9.52 -11.91 -1.71
CA TYR A 359 10.42 -11.07 -2.53
C TYR A 359 11.82 -11.68 -2.67
N ALA A 360 12.31 -12.43 -1.67
CA ALA A 360 13.59 -13.13 -1.77
C ALA A 360 13.64 -14.17 -2.91
N ALA A 361 12.49 -14.74 -3.31
CA ALA A 361 12.42 -15.62 -4.47
C ALA A 361 12.64 -14.89 -5.81
N LEU A 362 12.42 -13.58 -5.86
CA LEU A 362 12.66 -12.79 -7.05
C LEU A 362 14.12 -12.75 -7.44
N ALA A 363 14.99 -12.51 -6.45
CA ALA A 363 16.43 -12.52 -6.67
C ALA A 363 16.89 -13.88 -7.21
N ARG A 364 16.26 -14.99 -6.78
CA ARG A 364 16.57 -16.32 -7.31
C ARG A 364 16.15 -16.48 -8.76
N LEU A 365 14.90 -16.11 -9.07
CA LEU A 365 14.32 -16.30 -10.41
C LEU A 365 14.93 -15.38 -11.47
N HIS A 366 15.26 -14.14 -11.09
CA HIS A 366 15.83 -13.15 -12.00
C HIS A 366 17.36 -13.21 -12.02
N ASP A 367 17.99 -13.07 -10.84
CA ASP A 367 19.45 -12.93 -10.73
C ASP A 367 20.16 -14.29 -10.62
N GLY A 368 19.44 -15.39 -10.39
CA GLY A 368 20.04 -16.71 -10.12
C GLY A 368 20.65 -16.81 -8.72
N THR A 369 20.37 -15.86 -7.83
CA THR A 369 20.97 -15.82 -6.49
C THR A 369 20.45 -16.96 -5.64
N PRO A 370 21.30 -17.92 -5.23
CA PRO A 370 20.82 -19.07 -4.49
C PRO A 370 20.54 -18.68 -3.04
N ASP A 371 19.54 -19.33 -2.42
CA ASP A 371 19.25 -19.17 -0.99
C ASP A 371 20.24 -20.02 -0.16
N CYS A 372 21.48 -19.56 -0.15
CA CYS A 372 22.58 -20.21 0.57
C CYS A 372 23.31 -19.21 1.45
N TYR A 373 23.86 -19.72 2.55
CA TYR A 373 24.63 -18.93 3.51
C TYR A 373 25.81 -19.75 4.05
N CYS A 374 26.79 -19.02 4.57
CA CYS A 374 27.95 -19.58 5.24
C CYS A 374 27.77 -19.49 6.75
N THR A 375 27.80 -20.62 7.43
CA THR A 375 27.77 -20.63 8.89
C THR A 375 29.09 -20.09 9.43
N ALA A 376 29.03 -19.01 10.21
CA ALA A 376 30.22 -18.34 10.76
C ALA A 376 31.09 -19.26 11.65
N THR A 377 30.48 -20.21 12.35
CA THR A 377 31.15 -21.04 13.36
C THR A 377 31.85 -22.27 12.77
N SER A 378 31.31 -22.85 11.69
CA SER A 378 31.86 -24.08 11.09
C SER A 378 32.35 -23.90 9.65
N GLY A 379 32.29 -22.69 9.09
CA GLY A 379 32.65 -22.43 7.68
C GLY A 379 31.84 -23.26 6.68
N THR A 380 30.72 -23.82 7.11
CA THR A 380 29.92 -24.73 6.31
C THR A 380 28.98 -23.94 5.41
N PHE A 381 29.05 -24.24 4.11
CA PHE A 381 28.08 -23.75 3.14
C PHE A 381 26.76 -24.52 3.29
N LYS A 382 25.69 -23.81 3.62
CA LYS A 382 24.34 -24.37 3.75
C LYS A 382 23.41 -23.67 2.78
N CYS A 383 22.49 -24.42 2.19
CA CYS A 383 21.42 -23.87 1.37
C CYS A 383 20.08 -24.20 2.01
N ASN A 384 19.21 -23.21 2.11
CA ASN A 384 17.82 -23.45 2.39
C ASN A 384 17.22 -24.11 1.15
N ARG A 385 16.75 -25.35 1.27
CA ARG A 385 15.97 -25.98 0.21
C ARG A 385 14.54 -25.45 0.36
N GLY A 386 14.28 -24.29 -0.23
CA GLY A 386 13.09 -23.49 0.01
C GLY A 386 12.59 -22.74 -1.21
N GLY A 387 12.27 -23.46 -2.29
CA GLY A 387 11.39 -23.03 -3.37
C GLY A 387 11.96 -22.03 -4.41
N PHE A 388 11.64 -22.29 -5.68
CA PHE A 388 11.87 -21.43 -6.86
C PHE A 388 13.35 -21.11 -7.18
N ASP A 389 14.23 -22.10 -7.10
CA ASP A 389 15.69 -21.93 -7.31
C ASP A 389 16.06 -21.59 -8.77
N ASP A 390 15.17 -21.91 -9.73
CA ASP A 390 15.30 -21.59 -11.14
C ASP A 390 13.92 -21.44 -11.81
N LEU A 391 13.92 -20.87 -13.01
CA LEU A 391 12.70 -20.67 -13.79
C LEU A 391 11.95 -21.98 -14.08
N GLY A 392 12.65 -23.10 -14.24
CA GLY A 392 12.04 -24.40 -14.52
C GLY A 392 11.29 -24.96 -13.32
N THR A 393 11.88 -24.91 -12.13
CA THR A 393 11.20 -25.33 -10.89
C THR A 393 10.00 -24.45 -10.57
N PHE A 394 10.10 -23.14 -10.82
CA PHE A 394 8.97 -22.22 -10.69
C PHE A 394 7.84 -22.54 -11.69
N ALA A 395 8.16 -22.74 -12.97
CA ALA A 395 7.16 -23.08 -13.98
C ALA A 395 6.42 -24.39 -13.65
N ALA A 396 7.15 -25.40 -13.15
CA ALA A 396 6.54 -26.65 -12.70
C ALA A 396 5.59 -26.43 -11.51
N GLN A 397 5.98 -25.59 -10.55
CA GLN A 397 5.15 -25.30 -9.39
C GLN A 397 3.90 -24.50 -9.74
N VAL A 398 4.00 -23.51 -10.63
CA VAL A 398 2.83 -22.78 -11.17
C VAL A 398 1.86 -23.75 -11.85
N ARG A 399 2.37 -24.71 -12.62
CA ARG A 399 1.53 -25.74 -13.24
C ARG A 399 0.82 -26.60 -12.21
N THR A 400 1.49 -26.96 -11.12
CA THR A 400 0.87 -27.72 -10.02
C THR A 400 -0.27 -26.91 -9.36
N TRP A 401 -0.08 -25.61 -9.13
CA TRP A 401 -1.10 -24.78 -8.47
C TRP A 401 -2.29 -24.46 -9.36
N THR A 402 -2.03 -24.22 -10.65
CA THR A 402 -3.05 -23.67 -11.56
C THR A 402 -3.64 -24.72 -12.49
N GLY A 403 -2.92 -25.80 -12.76
CA GLY A 403 -3.22 -26.75 -13.84
C GLY A 403 -2.72 -26.29 -15.22
N TYR A 404 -2.24 -25.05 -15.37
CA TYR A 404 -1.88 -24.44 -16.66
C TYR A 404 -0.36 -24.16 -16.75
N PRO A 405 0.24 -24.23 -17.95
CA PRO A 405 1.66 -23.96 -18.12
C PRO A 405 2.00 -22.48 -17.95
N LEU A 406 3.09 -22.18 -17.26
CA LEU A 406 3.66 -20.82 -17.22
C LEU A 406 4.30 -20.50 -18.56
N ALA A 407 3.85 -19.42 -19.21
CA ALA A 407 4.37 -18.94 -20.49
C ALA A 407 5.37 -17.79 -20.34
N GLY A 408 5.30 -17.03 -19.25
CA GLY A 408 6.20 -15.90 -19.05
C GLY A 408 6.11 -15.28 -17.65
N ILE A 409 7.16 -14.56 -17.28
CA ILE A 409 7.32 -13.90 -15.99
C ILE A 409 7.86 -12.47 -16.16
N SER A 410 7.44 -11.55 -15.29
CA SER A 410 8.00 -10.20 -15.17
C SER A 410 8.27 -9.82 -13.72
N PHE A 411 9.25 -8.94 -13.52
CA PHE A 411 9.79 -8.56 -12.22
C PHE A 411 9.67 -7.06 -11.90
N GLY A 412 9.54 -6.18 -12.89
CA GLY A 412 9.32 -4.74 -12.65
C GLY A 412 10.34 -4.10 -11.71
N ARG A 413 11.64 -4.30 -11.98
CA ARG A 413 12.77 -3.95 -11.06
C ARG A 413 13.31 -2.54 -11.16
N SER A 414 12.79 -1.72 -12.06
CA SER A 414 13.37 -0.38 -12.27
C SER A 414 12.30 0.68 -12.50
N HIS A 415 11.12 0.26 -12.96
CA HIS A 415 10.01 1.13 -13.25
C HIS A 415 8.73 0.47 -12.76
N TYR A 416 7.75 1.32 -12.43
CA TYR A 416 6.42 0.85 -12.08
C TYR A 416 5.59 0.45 -13.30
N HIS A 417 6.02 0.80 -14.52
CA HIS A 417 5.51 0.26 -15.79
C HIS A 417 6.28 -1.01 -16.16
N THR A 418 5.58 -2.12 -16.31
CA THR A 418 6.17 -3.42 -16.60
C THR A 418 5.46 -4.08 -17.78
N THR A 419 6.22 -4.43 -18.82
CA THR A 419 5.70 -5.28 -19.90
C THR A 419 5.65 -6.74 -19.44
N VAL A 420 4.55 -7.42 -19.70
CA VAL A 420 4.36 -8.83 -19.34
C VAL A 420 4.21 -9.67 -20.60
N PRO A 421 5.06 -10.70 -20.82
CA PRO A 421 6.21 -11.09 -19.98
C PRO A 421 7.52 -10.35 -20.34
N GLU A 422 8.41 -10.16 -19.35
CA GLU A 422 9.81 -9.75 -19.57
C GLU A 422 10.67 -10.96 -20.00
N ILE A 423 10.40 -12.13 -19.40
CA ILE A 423 11.08 -13.39 -19.72
C ILE A 423 10.05 -14.42 -20.14
N ALA A 424 10.11 -14.85 -21.39
CA ALA A 424 9.34 -15.99 -21.87
C ALA A 424 9.88 -17.30 -21.27
N VAL A 425 8.99 -18.19 -20.83
CA VAL A 425 9.35 -19.52 -20.32
C VAL A 425 9.53 -20.48 -21.48
N THR A 426 10.75 -20.50 -21.99
CA THR A 426 11.20 -21.42 -23.06
C THR A 426 12.26 -22.36 -22.52
N ARG A 427 12.51 -23.47 -23.24
CA ARG A 427 13.60 -24.40 -22.90
C ARG A 427 14.94 -23.66 -22.75
N THR A 428 15.24 -22.76 -23.68
CA THR A 428 16.48 -21.96 -23.68
C THR A 428 16.58 -21.07 -22.44
N ASN A 429 15.51 -20.38 -22.06
CA ASN A 429 15.52 -19.49 -20.89
C ASN A 429 15.56 -20.27 -19.57
N ILE A 430 14.95 -21.46 -19.50
CA ILE A 430 15.07 -22.37 -18.36
C ILE A 430 16.52 -22.84 -18.21
N GLU A 431 17.15 -23.29 -19.29
CA GLU A 431 18.55 -23.74 -19.27
C GLU A 431 19.49 -22.59 -18.88
N LYS A 432 19.23 -21.37 -19.38
CA LYS A 432 19.98 -20.16 -19.00
C LYS A 432 19.85 -19.84 -17.50
N SER A 433 18.63 -19.84 -16.97
CA SER A 433 18.34 -19.58 -15.55
C SER A 433 19.03 -20.61 -14.65
N ARG A 434 18.97 -21.90 -15.02
CA ARG A 434 19.63 -22.98 -14.28
C ARG A 434 21.15 -22.81 -14.25
N ARG A 435 21.78 -22.53 -15.40
CA ARG A 435 23.23 -22.31 -15.46
C ARG A 435 23.67 -21.12 -14.61
N LEU A 436 22.90 -20.04 -14.60
CA LEU A 436 23.19 -18.86 -13.78
C LEU A 436 23.13 -19.20 -12.29
N SER A 437 22.10 -19.93 -11.87
CA SER A 437 21.94 -20.39 -10.48
C SER A 437 23.06 -21.34 -10.04
N GLU A 438 23.47 -22.28 -10.90
CA GLU A 438 24.61 -23.17 -10.67
C GLU A 438 25.93 -22.40 -10.54
N GLN A 439 26.17 -21.40 -11.40
CA GLN A 439 27.36 -20.55 -11.36
C GLN A 439 27.44 -19.77 -10.05
N GLN A 440 26.38 -19.06 -9.67
CA GLN A 440 26.36 -18.28 -8.43
C GLN A 440 26.49 -19.16 -7.18
N MET A 441 25.90 -20.37 -7.21
CA MET A 441 26.08 -21.32 -6.11
C MET A 441 27.54 -21.80 -5.99
N ALA A 442 28.22 -22.03 -7.11
CA ALA A 442 29.64 -22.40 -7.11
C ALA A 442 30.52 -21.26 -6.57
N GLU A 443 30.29 -20.02 -7.03
CA GLU A 443 30.99 -18.83 -6.56
C GLU A 443 30.79 -18.62 -5.05
N MET A 444 29.55 -18.71 -4.56
CA MET A 444 29.26 -18.57 -3.12
C MET A 444 29.90 -19.67 -2.29
N ARG A 445 29.94 -20.90 -2.79
CA ARG A 445 30.61 -22.02 -2.10
C ARG A 445 32.12 -21.79 -2.01
N GLU A 446 32.75 -21.25 -3.04
CA GLU A 446 34.17 -20.95 -3.02
C GLU A 446 34.50 -19.75 -2.12
N ALA A 447 33.67 -18.69 -2.17
CA ALA A 447 33.77 -17.57 -1.24
C ALA A 447 33.64 -18.03 0.23
N CYS A 448 32.79 -19.01 0.50
CA CYS A 448 32.61 -19.62 1.83
C CYS A 448 33.89 -20.27 2.35
N ARG A 449 34.60 -20.99 1.47
CA ARG A 449 35.86 -21.67 1.80
C ARG A 449 36.97 -20.67 2.09
N SER A 450 37.01 -19.55 1.38
CA SER A 450 38.04 -18.53 1.55
C SER A 450 37.83 -17.61 2.75
N THR A 451 36.64 -17.59 3.37
CA THR A 451 36.34 -16.71 4.54
C THR A 451 36.78 -17.28 5.90
N GLY A 452 37.54 -18.39 5.93
CA GLY A 452 38.11 -18.92 7.16
C GLY A 452 38.94 -17.88 7.92
N SER A 453 38.38 -17.31 9.00
CA SER A 453 39.03 -16.68 10.18
C SER A 453 38.54 -15.29 10.63
N LYS A 454 37.61 -14.59 9.97
CA LYS A 454 37.16 -13.27 10.48
C LYS A 454 35.67 -13.00 10.28
N GLY A 455 34.91 -13.13 11.37
CA GLY A 455 33.71 -12.35 11.72
C GLY A 455 32.57 -12.28 10.70
N GLN A 456 31.37 -12.66 11.15
CA GLN A 456 30.08 -12.57 10.46
C GLN A 456 30.00 -11.45 9.39
N ARG A 457 29.84 -11.84 8.12
CA ARG A 457 29.43 -10.94 7.04
C ARG A 457 28.25 -11.55 6.30
N ASP A 458 27.19 -10.77 6.16
CA ASP A 458 26.13 -11.03 5.17
C ASP A 458 26.75 -10.93 3.77
N VAL A 459 26.43 -11.88 2.90
CA VAL A 459 26.99 -12.00 1.55
C VAL A 459 26.59 -10.83 0.64
N ASN A 460 25.46 -10.16 0.91
CA ASN A 460 25.14 -8.88 0.26
C ASN A 460 26.22 -7.80 0.53
N THR A 461 26.96 -7.94 1.62
CA THR A 461 28.09 -7.08 2.00
C THR A 461 29.41 -7.54 1.37
N LEU A 462 29.54 -8.83 1.05
CA LEU A 462 30.71 -9.41 0.39
C LEU A 462 30.69 -9.18 -1.13
N MET A 463 29.53 -9.26 -1.76
CA MET A 463 29.35 -9.13 -3.22
C MET A 463 29.35 -7.66 -3.71
N LYS A 464 28.98 -6.69 -2.86
CA LYS A 464 28.88 -5.27 -3.29
C LYS A 464 30.20 -4.54 -3.45
N GLY A 465 31.32 -5.10 -3.00
CA GLY A 465 32.62 -4.43 -3.02
C GLY A 465 32.63 -3.18 -2.13
N SER A 466 33.60 -3.12 -1.23
CA SER A 466 33.94 -1.87 -0.53
C SER A 466 34.39 -0.85 -1.59
N LYS A 467 33.49 0.01 -2.09
CA LYS A 467 33.90 1.32 -2.58
C LYS A 467 34.31 2.14 -1.35
N SER A 468 35.60 2.06 -1.03
CA SER A 468 36.28 3.07 -0.22
C SER A 468 36.64 4.26 -1.08
#